data_AF-A0A1F3IZ70-F1
#
_entry.id   AF-A0A1F3IZ70-F1
#
_cell.length_a   1.000
_cell.length_b   1.000
_cell.length_c   1.000
_cell.angle_alpha   90.00
_cell.angle_beta   90.00
_cell.angle_gamma   90.00
#
_symmetry.space_group_name_H-M   'P 1'
#
loop_
_entity.id
_entity.type
_entity.pdbx_description
1 polymer ?
#
loop_
_entity_poly.entity_id
_entity_poly.type
_entity_poly.pdbx_seq_one_letter_code
_entity_poly.pdbx_strand_id
1 'polypeptide(L)'
;MNSFGSLIPVLFMIGAFALLFVIYRWFTTKRYPEKTEAMLDTLPDLQSVGLKRDANGYSGQYRNYPVYIYATTSLKPVGYFQGNKFQVWVLTAPQPGDLKGIGGFFGKYLVAGEKPGYAMVGFLVNFNATSTPAEDIRLKLDELIDELLKHDIKAYIL
;
A
#
# COMPACT_ATOMS: atom_id res chain seq x y z
N MET A 1 31.50 9.11 53.33
CA MET A 1 31.93 8.84 51.93
C MET A 1 31.19 7.60 51.44
N ASN A 2 30.91 7.53 50.13
CA ASN A 2 30.23 6.44 49.37
C ASN A 2 28.75 6.68 48.98
N SER A 3 28.45 7.84 48.37
CA SER A 3 27.21 8.06 47.61
C SER A 3 27.39 7.94 46.08
N PHE A 4 28.61 7.69 45.60
CA PHE A 4 28.89 7.57 44.16
C PHE A 4 28.65 6.16 43.61
N GLY A 5 28.67 5.13 44.45
CA GLY A 5 28.50 3.73 44.04
C GLY A 5 27.08 3.37 43.61
N SER A 6 26.06 4.10 44.09
CA SER A 6 24.65 3.89 43.72
C SER A 6 24.24 4.62 42.43
N LEU A 7 24.99 5.64 42.01
CA LEU A 7 24.72 6.41 40.78
C LEU A 7 25.13 5.64 39.52
N ILE A 8 26.22 4.88 39.58
CA ILE A 8 26.74 4.08 38.46
C ILE A 8 25.70 3.06 37.97
N PRO A 9 25.11 2.17 38.81
CA PRO A 9 24.11 1.21 38.34
C PRO A 9 22.82 1.88 37.83
N VAL A 10 22.45 3.05 38.39
CA VAL A 10 21.30 3.83 37.91
C VAL A 10 21.54 4.39 36.52
N LEU A 11 22.74 4.94 36.25
CA LEU A 11 23.12 5.43 34.93
C LEU A 11 23.18 4.30 33.89
N PHE A 12 23.69 3.12 34.28
CA PHE A 12 23.67 1.93 33.42
C PHE A 12 22.25 1.46 33.08
N MET A 13 21.32 1.46 34.05
CA MET A 13 19.92 1.15 33.79
C MET A 13 19.27 2.13 32.83
N ILE A 14 19.49 3.43 33.02
CA ILE A 14 18.92 4.47 32.14
C ILE A 14 19.50 4.32 30.72
N GLY A 15 20.81 4.09 30.59
CA GLY A 15 21.46 3.83 29.30
C GLY A 15 20.91 2.59 28.61
N ALA A 16 20.73 1.49 29.35
CA ALA A 16 20.13 0.26 28.81
C ALA A 16 18.67 0.46 28.37
N PHE A 17 17.87 1.17 29.16
CA PHE A 17 16.49 1.50 28.81
C PHE A 17 16.41 2.40 27.58
N ALA A 18 17.27 3.41 27.47
CA ALA A 18 17.35 4.27 26.30
C ALA A 18 17.75 3.48 25.04
N LEU A 19 18.72 2.57 25.16
CA LEU A 19 19.13 1.70 24.06
C LEU A 19 18.00 0.76 23.62
N LEU A 20 17.31 0.12 24.57
CA LEU A 20 16.14 -0.71 24.31
C LEU A 20 15.02 0.09 23.65
N PHE A 21 14.80 1.34 24.06
CA PHE A 21 13.82 2.22 23.45
C PHE A 21 14.19 2.61 22.02
N VAL A 22 15.46 2.91 21.74
CA VAL A 22 15.93 3.19 20.37
C VAL A 22 15.76 1.97 19.48
N ILE A 23 16.14 0.79 19.96
CA ILE A 23 15.97 -0.48 19.26
C ILE A 23 14.48 -0.75 19.00
N TYR A 24 13.64 -0.67 20.05
CA TYR A 24 12.19 -0.84 19.96
C TYR A 24 11.58 0.14 18.95
N ARG A 25 11.96 1.42 19.01
CA ARG A 25 11.51 2.44 18.05
C ARG A 25 11.98 2.11 16.65
N TRP A 26 13.21 1.65 16.44
CA TRP A 26 13.70 1.25 15.12
C TRP A 26 12.93 0.05 14.53
N PHE A 27 12.47 -0.86 15.39
CA PHE A 27 11.60 -1.97 15.00
C PHE A 27 10.14 -1.56 14.75
N THR A 28 9.61 -0.60 15.50
CA THR A 28 8.19 -0.20 15.46
C THR A 28 7.88 1.06 14.65
N THR A 29 8.89 1.86 14.31
CA THR A 29 8.70 3.04 13.45
C THR A 29 8.23 2.57 12.10
N LYS A 30 7.02 3.01 11.70
CA LYS A 30 6.47 2.83 10.37
C LYS A 30 7.45 3.47 9.38
N ARG A 31 8.25 2.63 8.71
CA ARG A 31 9.07 3.11 7.59
C ARG A 31 8.16 3.17 6.38
N TYR A 32 7.97 4.37 5.86
CA TYR A 32 7.20 4.57 4.64
C TYR A 32 7.94 3.88 3.50
N PRO A 33 7.25 3.12 2.65
CA PRO A 33 7.86 2.53 1.47
C PRO A 33 8.57 3.61 0.65
N GLU A 34 9.85 3.39 0.33
CA GLU A 34 10.58 4.28 -0.59
C GLU A 34 9.95 4.15 -1.99
N LYS A 35 9.71 5.31 -2.62
CA LYS A 35 9.24 5.38 -4.01
C LYS A 35 10.46 5.35 -4.91
N THR A 36 10.64 4.30 -5.70
CA THR A 36 11.71 4.26 -6.70
C THR A 36 11.12 4.69 -8.05
N GLU A 37 11.38 5.93 -8.48
CA GLU A 37 10.83 6.50 -9.73
C GLU A 37 11.14 5.64 -10.96
N ALA A 38 12.33 5.03 -11.00
CA ALA A 38 12.79 4.15 -12.08
C ALA A 38 11.90 2.92 -12.33
N MET A 39 11.10 2.50 -11.34
CA MET A 39 10.12 1.43 -11.55
C MET A 39 8.96 1.87 -12.43
N LEU A 40 8.55 3.13 -12.33
CA LEU A 40 7.37 3.57 -13.05
C LEU A 40 7.62 3.57 -14.55
N ASP A 41 8.86 3.76 -15.00
CA ASP A 41 9.24 3.71 -16.41
C ASP A 41 9.22 2.28 -17.00
N THR A 42 9.05 1.25 -16.17
CA THR A 42 9.00 -0.16 -16.57
C THR A 42 7.60 -0.69 -16.83
N LEU A 43 6.58 0.17 -16.76
CA LEU A 43 5.20 -0.13 -17.14
C LEU A 43 4.88 0.50 -18.50
N PRO A 44 5.42 -0.02 -19.62
CA PRO A 44 4.96 0.39 -20.93
C PRO A 44 3.48 0.02 -21.09
N ASP A 45 2.80 0.72 -21.98
CA ASP A 45 1.44 0.40 -22.44
C ASP A 45 0.27 0.67 -21.48
N LEU A 46 0.49 1.13 -20.24
CA LEU A 46 -0.63 1.57 -19.38
C LEU A 46 -1.40 2.78 -19.95
N GLN A 47 -0.77 3.55 -20.83
CA GLN A 47 -1.45 4.63 -21.57
C GLN A 47 -2.53 4.10 -22.51
N SER A 48 -2.34 2.90 -23.08
CA SER A 48 -3.33 2.28 -23.98
C SER A 48 -4.63 1.91 -23.28
N VAL A 49 -4.58 1.72 -21.96
CA VAL A 49 -5.75 1.46 -21.10
C VAL A 49 -6.28 2.72 -20.40
N GLY A 50 -5.86 3.92 -20.85
CA GLY A 50 -6.38 5.20 -20.35
C GLY A 50 -5.70 5.72 -19.08
N LEU A 51 -4.62 5.08 -18.62
CA LEU A 51 -3.85 5.49 -17.44
C LEU A 51 -2.62 6.29 -17.88
N LYS A 52 -2.57 7.57 -17.49
CA LYS A 52 -1.50 8.48 -17.85
C LYS A 52 -0.47 8.57 -16.73
N ARG A 53 0.80 8.71 -17.11
CA ARG A 53 1.89 8.94 -16.16
C ARG A 53 1.73 10.33 -15.53
N ASP A 54 1.82 10.42 -14.21
CA ASP A 54 1.92 11.67 -13.45
C ASP A 54 3.18 11.69 -12.57
N ALA A 55 3.40 12.79 -11.85
CA ALA A 55 4.59 12.97 -11.01
C ALA A 55 4.74 11.92 -9.89
N ASN A 56 3.65 11.24 -9.49
CA ASN A 56 3.63 10.29 -8.39
C ASN A 56 3.47 8.83 -8.84
N GLY A 57 3.03 8.60 -10.07
CA GLY A 57 2.56 7.29 -10.50
C GLY A 57 1.89 7.28 -11.87
N TYR A 58 0.86 6.45 -12.01
CA TYR A 58 -0.08 6.52 -13.11
C TYR A 58 -1.47 6.84 -12.56
N SER A 59 -2.24 7.63 -13.28
CA SER A 59 -3.63 7.91 -12.93
C SER A 59 -4.49 8.03 -14.17
N GLY A 60 -5.77 7.68 -14.04
CA GLY A 60 -6.71 7.78 -15.15
C GLY A 60 -8.05 7.14 -14.84
N GLN A 61 -8.83 6.92 -15.89
CA GLN A 61 -10.12 6.27 -15.82
C GLN A 61 -10.03 4.89 -16.45
N TYR A 62 -10.46 3.86 -15.74
CA TYR A 62 -10.55 2.49 -16.26
C TYR A 62 -11.96 1.96 -15.99
N ARG A 63 -12.70 1.65 -17.06
CA ARG A 63 -14.11 1.19 -17.02
C ARG A 63 -15.00 2.06 -16.11
N ASN A 64 -14.84 3.39 -16.18
CA ASN A 64 -15.54 4.42 -15.39
C ASN A 64 -15.09 4.58 -13.93
N TYR A 65 -14.07 3.87 -13.47
CA TYR A 65 -13.50 4.08 -12.15
C TYR A 65 -12.21 4.92 -12.22
N PRO A 66 -12.03 5.92 -11.34
CA PRO A 66 -10.75 6.56 -11.16
C PRO A 66 -9.74 5.57 -10.58
N VAL A 67 -8.61 5.39 -11.27
CA VAL A 67 -7.55 4.47 -10.87
C VAL A 67 -6.24 5.24 -10.66
N TYR A 68 -5.51 4.87 -9.63
CA TYR A 68 -4.18 5.37 -9.29
C TYR A 68 -3.21 4.21 -9.06
N ILE A 69 -2.01 4.30 -9.64
CA ILE A 69 -0.97 3.30 -9.51
C ILE A 69 0.29 3.96 -8.97
N TYR A 70 0.79 3.50 -7.83
CA TYR A 70 1.99 4.03 -7.20
C TYR A 70 3.07 2.95 -7.11
N ALA A 71 4.32 3.30 -7.44
CA ALA A 71 5.46 2.45 -7.11
C ALA A 71 5.70 2.49 -5.60
N THR A 72 5.93 1.32 -5.01
CA THR A 72 6.16 1.15 -3.59
C THR A 72 7.18 0.03 -3.37
N THR A 73 8.02 0.13 -2.34
CA THR A 73 8.95 -0.95 -1.97
C THR A 73 8.76 -1.36 -0.52
N SER A 74 8.76 -2.67 -0.24
CA SER A 74 8.68 -3.16 1.14
C SER A 74 10.05 -3.06 1.82
N LEU A 75 10.17 -2.25 2.86
CA LEU A 75 11.42 -2.05 3.61
C LEU A 75 11.71 -3.16 4.65
N LYS A 76 10.74 -4.03 4.98
CA LYS A 76 10.95 -5.15 5.91
C LYS A 76 10.54 -6.48 5.26
N PRO A 77 11.49 -7.40 5.04
CA PRO A 77 11.26 -8.60 4.25
C PRO A 77 10.54 -9.67 5.08
N VAL A 78 9.25 -9.92 4.83
CA VAL A 78 8.58 -11.16 5.27
C VAL A 78 7.62 -11.66 4.18
N GLY A 79 7.91 -12.81 3.58
CA GLY A 79 7.03 -13.53 2.64
C GLY A 79 6.91 -12.94 1.22
N TYR A 80 5.80 -13.27 0.53
CA TYR A 80 5.45 -12.89 -0.86
C TYR A 80 5.43 -11.37 -1.11
N PHE A 81 5.44 -10.58 -0.04
CA PHE A 81 5.45 -9.13 -0.03
C PHE A 81 6.88 -8.53 -0.02
N GLN A 82 7.90 -9.25 -0.45
CA GLN A 82 9.24 -8.69 -0.65
C GLN A 82 9.40 -7.98 -2.00
N GLY A 83 10.19 -6.90 -2.01
CA GLY A 83 10.66 -6.25 -3.23
C GLY A 83 9.79 -5.08 -3.72
N ASN A 84 10.11 -4.68 -4.96
CA ASN A 84 9.49 -3.63 -5.74
C ASN A 84 8.06 -4.02 -6.13
N LYS A 85 7.10 -3.16 -5.83
CA LYS A 85 5.67 -3.39 -6.12
C LYS A 85 4.98 -2.18 -6.70
N PHE A 86 3.84 -2.45 -7.31
CA PHE A 86 2.84 -1.42 -7.60
C PHE A 86 1.65 -1.57 -6.67
N GLN A 87 1.28 -0.47 -6.03
CA GLN A 87 0.00 -0.29 -5.36
C GLN A 87 -0.99 0.27 -6.38
N VAL A 88 -1.99 -0.53 -6.71
CA VAL A 88 -3.09 -0.12 -7.59
C VAL A 88 -4.29 0.18 -6.72
N TRP A 89 -4.88 1.36 -6.88
CA TRP A 89 -6.04 1.84 -6.12
C TRP A 89 -7.14 2.27 -7.08
N VAL A 90 -8.36 1.87 -6.78
CA VAL A 90 -9.59 2.25 -7.46
C VAL A 90 -10.43 3.06 -6.48
N LEU A 91 -10.86 4.26 -6.89
CA LEU A 91 -11.74 5.09 -6.08
C LEU A 91 -13.20 4.66 -6.27
N THR A 92 -13.86 4.36 -5.15
CA THR A 92 -15.24 3.90 -5.12
C THR A 92 -16.10 4.76 -4.20
N ALA A 93 -17.42 4.68 -4.38
CA ALA A 93 -18.41 5.38 -3.55
C ALA A 93 -19.33 4.35 -2.84
N PRO A 94 -18.82 3.60 -1.84
CA PRO A 94 -19.58 2.58 -1.14
C PRO A 94 -20.57 3.18 -0.13
N GLN A 95 -21.61 2.43 0.19
CA GLN A 95 -22.43 2.61 1.39
C GLN A 95 -21.77 1.89 2.59
N PRO A 96 -22.19 2.22 3.82
CA PRO A 96 -21.68 1.54 5.01
C PRO A 96 -21.88 0.02 4.94
N GLY A 97 -20.79 -0.73 4.87
CA GLY A 97 -20.80 -2.20 4.90
C GLY A 97 -20.59 -2.90 3.57
N ASP A 98 -20.67 -2.19 2.43
CA ASP A 98 -20.51 -2.78 1.10
C ASP A 98 -19.13 -3.43 0.90
N LEU A 99 -18.10 -2.87 1.54
CA LEU A 99 -16.72 -3.32 1.39
C LEU A 99 -16.31 -4.44 2.36
N LYS A 100 -17.17 -4.84 3.30
CA LYS A 100 -16.85 -5.88 4.30
C LYS A 100 -16.55 -7.25 3.68
N GLY A 101 -17.08 -7.53 2.49
CA GLY A 101 -16.81 -8.76 1.73
C GLY A 101 -15.65 -8.64 0.73
N ILE A 102 -15.18 -7.42 0.47
CA ILE A 102 -14.19 -7.13 -0.59
C ILE A 102 -12.79 -6.92 0.03
N GLY A 103 -12.72 -6.21 1.17
CA GLY A 103 -11.49 -5.97 1.91
C GLY A 103 -11.58 -6.28 3.40
N GLY A 104 -10.40 -6.49 4.02
CA GLY A 104 -10.26 -6.81 5.43
C GLY A 104 -9.32 -8.00 5.66
N PHE A 105 -9.35 -8.58 6.87
CA PHE A 105 -8.47 -9.68 7.28
C PHE A 105 -8.62 -10.96 6.42
N PHE A 106 -9.72 -11.07 5.67
CA PHE A 106 -10.04 -12.17 4.77
C PHE A 106 -10.34 -11.73 3.33
N GLY A 107 -10.21 -10.43 3.02
CA GLY A 107 -10.51 -9.88 1.70
C GLY A 107 -9.36 -10.09 0.71
N LYS A 108 -9.69 -10.34 -0.57
CA LYS A 108 -8.69 -10.43 -1.65
C LYS A 108 -8.04 -9.07 -1.95
N TYR A 109 -8.71 -7.98 -1.57
CA TYR A 109 -8.32 -6.61 -1.88
C TYR A 109 -8.03 -5.78 -0.62
N LEU A 110 -7.16 -4.79 -0.78
CA LEU A 110 -6.89 -3.77 0.22
C LEU A 110 -7.99 -2.72 0.20
N VAL A 111 -8.49 -2.33 1.36
CA VAL A 111 -9.44 -1.22 1.51
C VAL A 111 -8.81 -0.18 2.42
N ALA A 112 -8.83 1.09 1.98
CA ALA A 112 -8.30 2.22 2.72
C ALA A 112 -9.26 3.41 2.65
N GLY A 113 -9.30 4.20 3.73
CA GLY A 113 -10.07 5.43 3.79
C GLY A 113 -11.58 5.25 3.68
N GLU A 114 -12.12 4.08 4.04
CA GLU A 114 -13.54 3.77 3.96
C GLU A 114 -14.39 4.76 4.76
N LYS A 115 -15.28 5.45 4.05
CA LYS A 115 -16.35 6.30 4.59
C LYS A 115 -17.53 6.26 3.62
N PRO A 116 -18.75 6.65 4.05
CA PRO A 116 -19.89 6.71 3.15
C PRO A 116 -19.58 7.59 1.93
N GLY A 117 -19.77 7.04 0.73
CA GLY A 117 -19.51 7.73 -0.53
C GLY A 117 -18.04 7.86 -0.92
N TYR A 118 -17.09 7.26 -0.19
CA TYR A 118 -15.69 7.23 -0.60
C TYR A 118 -14.92 6.06 0.01
N ALA A 119 -14.22 5.30 -0.82
CA ALA A 119 -13.15 4.41 -0.38
C ALA A 119 -12.11 4.22 -1.48
N MET A 120 -10.91 3.80 -1.07
CA MET A 120 -9.89 3.29 -1.97
C MET A 120 -9.86 1.77 -1.85
N VAL A 121 -10.15 1.07 -2.94
CA VAL A 121 -10.07 -0.39 -3.01
C VAL A 121 -8.97 -0.76 -3.97
N GLY A 122 -8.06 -1.64 -3.59
CA GLY A 122 -6.83 -1.84 -4.34
C GLY A 122 -6.16 -3.18 -4.13
N PHE A 123 -5.04 -3.36 -4.80
CA PHE A 123 -4.21 -4.57 -4.68
C PHE A 123 -2.73 -4.24 -4.89
N LEU A 124 -1.90 -5.22 -4.57
CA LEU A 124 -0.46 -5.18 -4.80
C LEU A 124 -0.09 -6.10 -5.96
N VAL A 125 0.76 -5.60 -6.84
CA VAL A 125 1.45 -6.41 -7.87
C VAL A 125 2.93 -6.40 -7.56
N ASN A 126 3.54 -7.58 -7.45
CA ASN A 126 4.98 -7.71 -7.25
C ASN A 126 5.68 -7.66 -8.61
N PHE A 127 6.52 -6.66 -8.81
CA PHE A 127 7.19 -6.42 -10.09
C PHE A 127 8.17 -7.55 -10.45
N ASN A 128 8.88 -8.08 -9.46
CA ASN A 128 9.92 -9.09 -9.70
C ASN A 128 9.35 -10.51 -9.88
N ALA A 129 8.05 -10.70 -9.67
CA ALA A 129 7.40 -12.00 -9.75
C ALA A 129 6.77 -12.30 -11.12
N THR A 130 6.78 -11.33 -12.04
CA THR A 130 6.10 -11.43 -13.35
C THR A 130 6.93 -10.82 -14.46
N SER A 131 6.89 -11.43 -15.65
CA SER A 131 7.52 -10.90 -16.86
C SER A 131 6.65 -9.87 -17.58
N THR A 132 5.35 -9.76 -17.25
CA THR A 132 4.38 -8.86 -17.92
C THR A 132 3.53 -8.07 -16.91
N PRO A 133 4.12 -7.15 -16.12
CA PRO A 133 3.43 -6.46 -15.03
C PRO A 133 2.20 -5.63 -15.46
N ALA A 134 2.21 -5.03 -16.65
CA ALA A 134 1.09 -4.24 -17.15
C ALA A 134 -0.15 -5.10 -17.46
N GLU A 135 0.04 -6.31 -17.99
CA GLU A 135 -1.05 -7.25 -18.27
C GLU A 135 -1.65 -7.79 -16.97
N ASP A 136 -0.81 -8.12 -15.98
CA ASP A 136 -1.26 -8.54 -14.65
C ASP A 136 -2.08 -7.45 -13.95
N ILE A 137 -1.66 -6.18 -14.07
CA ILE A 137 -2.43 -5.04 -13.55
C ILE A 137 -3.80 -4.97 -14.23
N ARG A 138 -3.85 -5.12 -15.57
CA ARG A 138 -5.11 -5.10 -16.33
C ARG A 138 -6.06 -6.21 -15.89
N LEU A 139 -5.58 -7.45 -15.84
CA LEU A 139 -6.38 -8.60 -15.42
C LEU A 139 -6.93 -8.43 -14.01
N LYS A 140 -6.09 -7.98 -13.07
CA LYS A 140 -6.54 -7.74 -11.68
C LYS A 140 -7.46 -6.53 -11.55
N LEU A 141 -7.32 -5.50 -12.38
CA LEU A 141 -8.27 -4.39 -12.45
C LEU A 141 -9.63 -4.86 -12.95
N ASP A 142 -9.67 -5.71 -13.97
CA ASP A 142 -10.92 -6.31 -14.46
C ASP A 142 -11.59 -7.15 -13.37
N GLU A 143 -10.83 -8.05 -12.71
CA GLU A 143 -11.34 -8.85 -11.59
C GLU A 143 -11.87 -8.00 -10.43
N LEU A 144 -11.16 -6.92 -10.07
CA LEU A 144 -11.57 -6.03 -9.00
C LEU A 144 -12.85 -5.27 -9.37
N ILE A 145 -12.92 -4.70 -10.57
CA ILE A 145 -14.09 -3.93 -11.00
C ILE A 145 -15.30 -4.84 -11.17
N ASP A 146 -15.14 -6.04 -11.72
CA ASP A 146 -16.23 -7.00 -11.81
C ASP A 146 -16.73 -7.39 -10.42
N GLU A 147 -15.85 -7.52 -9.43
CA GLU A 147 -16.28 -7.74 -8.04
C GLU A 147 -17.03 -6.53 -7.48
N LEU A 148 -16.51 -5.31 -7.64
CA LEU A 148 -17.19 -4.08 -7.21
C LEU A 148 -18.59 -3.94 -7.82
N LEU A 149 -18.73 -4.28 -9.11
CA LEU A 149 -20.01 -4.24 -9.82
C LEU A 149 -21.00 -5.30 -9.32
N LYS A 150 -20.55 -6.51 -8.93
CA LYS A 150 -21.43 -7.52 -8.32
C LYS A 150 -22.04 -7.07 -7.00
N HIS A 151 -21.35 -6.17 -6.27
CA HIS A 151 -21.83 -5.59 -5.01
C HIS A 151 -22.48 -4.21 -5.21
N ASP A 152 -22.81 -3.83 -6.44
CA ASP A 152 -23.41 -2.53 -6.80
C ASP A 152 -22.58 -1.30 -6.36
N ILE A 153 -21.28 -1.46 -6.13
CA ILE A 153 -20.40 -0.39 -5.69
C ILE A 153 -19.99 0.47 -6.88
N LYS A 154 -20.42 1.74 -6.85
CA LYS A 154 -20.16 2.69 -7.92
C LYS A 154 -18.77 3.31 -7.84
N ALA A 155 -18.31 3.82 -8.97
CA ALA A 155 -17.13 4.66 -9.04
C ALA A 155 -17.31 5.95 -8.24
N TYR A 156 -16.20 6.45 -7.68
CA TYR A 156 -16.18 7.79 -7.11
C TYR A 156 -16.19 8.84 -8.22
N ILE A 157 -17.03 9.86 -8.08
CA ILE A 157 -17.08 10.99 -9.00
C ILE A 157 -16.10 12.05 -8.46
N LEU A 158 -15.05 12.33 -9.22
CA LEU A 158 -14.04 13.36 -8.93
C LEU A 158 -14.53 14.76 -9.29
#